data_AF-A0A9Q0C782-F1
#
_entry.id   AF-A0A9Q0C782-F1
#
_cell.length_a   1.000
_cell.length_b   1.000
_cell.length_c   1.000
_cell.angle_alpha   90.00
_cell.angle_beta   90.00
_cell.angle_gamma   90.00
#
_symmetry.space_group_name_H-M   'P 1'
#
loop_
_entity.id
_entity.type
_entity.pdbx_description
1 polymer ?
#
loop_
_entity_poly.entity_id
_entity_poly.type
_entity_poly.pdbx_seq_one_letter_code
_entity_poly.pdbx_strand_id
1 'polypeptide(L)'
;MELIDELEVTRRGPYSGGFGGVSFMGDLDIALSLRTMVFPTGSRFDTMYCYRDAKQRREWVAHLQAGAGIVADSVPVDEQQECENKAAGLARAIDLAESAFLNQ
;
A
#
# COMPACT_ATOMS: atom_id res chain seq x y z
N MET A 1 -4.28 19.71 -3.18
CA MET A 1 -3.28 18.72 -3.64
C MET A 1 -1.88 19.29 -3.76
N GLU A 2 -1.70 20.60 -3.95
CA GLU A 2 -0.39 21.25 -4.09
C GLU A 2 0.57 20.95 -2.92
N LEU A 3 0.15 21.17 -1.67
CA LEU A 3 0.98 20.86 -0.49
C LEU A 3 1.38 19.38 -0.39
N ILE A 4 0.53 18.47 -0.86
CA ILE A 4 0.85 17.03 -0.86
C ILE A 4 1.92 16.74 -1.91
N ASP A 5 1.82 17.34 -3.10
CA ASP A 5 2.79 17.16 -4.18
C ASP A 5 4.16 17.75 -3.81
N GLU A 6 4.18 18.84 -3.03
CA GLU A 6 5.41 19.44 -2.50
C GLU A 6 6.08 18.57 -1.41
N LEU A 7 5.28 17.90 -0.57
CA LEU A 7 5.79 17.19 0.62
C LEU A 7 6.04 15.70 0.38
N GLU A 8 5.34 15.06 -0.56
CA GLU A 8 5.53 13.64 -0.84
C GLU A 8 6.70 13.39 -1.78
N VAL A 9 7.60 12.49 -1.38
CA VAL A 9 8.84 12.18 -2.12
C VAL A 9 8.56 11.47 -3.46
N THR A 10 7.41 10.82 -3.59
CA THR A 10 7.04 10.02 -4.75
C THR A 10 5.58 10.20 -5.11
N ARG A 11 5.24 10.05 -6.40
CA ARG A 11 3.84 10.01 -6.83
C ARG A 11 3.09 8.86 -6.16
N ARG A 12 1.86 9.13 -5.71
CA ARG A 12 0.95 8.16 -5.05
C ARG A 12 0.57 6.94 -5.88
N GLY A 13 0.71 7.03 -7.21
CA GLY A 13 0.24 5.97 -8.11
C GLY A 13 -1.26 5.73 -7.92
N PRO A 14 -1.70 4.48 -7.68
CA PRO A 14 -3.11 4.20 -7.47
C PRO A 14 -3.64 4.64 -6.10
N TYR A 15 -2.81 4.97 -5.11
CA TYR A 15 -3.28 5.32 -3.77
C TYR A 15 -4.16 6.58 -3.78
N SER A 16 -5.32 6.52 -3.12
CA SER A 16 -6.35 7.58 -3.10
C SER A 16 -6.98 7.91 -4.46
N GLY A 17 -6.76 7.07 -5.48
CA GLY A 17 -7.48 7.10 -6.75
C GLY A 17 -8.84 6.39 -6.69
N GLY A 18 -9.38 6.06 -7.87
CA GLY A 18 -10.60 5.28 -8.02
C GLY A 18 -10.32 3.93 -8.66
N PHE A 19 -10.90 2.86 -8.10
CA PHE A 19 -10.85 1.50 -8.65
C PHE A 19 -12.26 0.92 -8.74
N GLY A 20 -12.65 0.46 -9.93
CA GLY A 20 -13.97 -0.10 -10.18
C GLY A 20 -14.26 -0.21 -11.68
N GLY A 21 -15.53 -0.10 -12.06
CA GLY A 21 -15.98 -0.35 -13.43
C GLY A 21 -17.03 0.64 -13.93
N VAL A 22 -17.07 0.77 -15.26
CA VAL A 22 -18.08 1.52 -16.00
C VAL A 22 -18.76 0.57 -16.98
N SER A 23 -20.09 0.57 -17.01
CA SER A 23 -20.91 -0.25 -17.90
C SER A 23 -21.23 0.50 -19.19
N PHE A 24 -21.38 -0.23 -20.30
CA PHE A 24 -21.91 0.32 -21.55
C PHE A 24 -23.36 0.78 -21.44
N MET A 25 -24.08 0.36 -20.40
CA MET A 25 -25.45 0.79 -20.12
C MET A 25 -25.53 2.07 -19.27
N GLY A 26 -24.38 2.66 -18.91
CA GLY A 26 -24.30 3.92 -18.18
C GLY A 26 -24.09 3.77 -16.67
N ASP A 27 -24.08 2.55 -16.13
CA ASP A 27 -23.78 2.32 -14.71
C ASP A 27 -22.29 2.57 -14.41
N LEU A 28 -22.02 3.10 -13.22
CA LEU A 28 -20.69 3.40 -12.72
C LEU A 28 -20.59 2.99 -11.26
N ASP A 29 -19.60 2.17 -10.93
CA ASP A 29 -19.25 1.85 -9.54
C ASP A 29 -17.74 1.93 -9.36
N ILE A 30 -17.29 2.87 -8.52
CA ILE A 30 -15.88 3.19 -8.29
C ILE A 30 -15.67 3.35 -6.79
N ALA A 31 -14.81 2.51 -6.23
CA ALA A 31 -14.34 2.63 -4.85
C ALA A 31 -13.06 3.47 -4.79
N LEU A 32 -12.84 4.12 -3.65
CA LEU A 32 -11.53 4.72 -3.36
C LEU A 32 -10.50 3.62 -3.10
N SER A 33 -9.36 3.69 -3.77
CA SER A 33 -8.23 2.77 -3.62
C SER A 33 -7.41 3.08 -2.35
N LEU A 34 -8.08 2.98 -1.21
CA LEU A 34 -7.49 2.96 0.13
C LEU A 34 -7.43 1.51 0.61
N ARG A 35 -6.57 1.24 1.60
CA ARG A 35 -6.32 -0.14 2.09
C ARG A 35 -6.11 -1.14 0.94
N THR A 36 -5.35 -0.72 -0.06
CA THR A 36 -5.05 -1.52 -1.26
C THR A 36 -3.56 -1.86 -1.26
N MET A 37 -3.20 -3.08 -1.65
CA MET A 37 -1.81 -3.49 -1.86
C MET A 37 -1.46 -3.41 -3.35
N VAL A 38 -0.33 -2.81 -3.68
CA VAL A 38 0.15 -2.72 -5.07
C VAL A 38 1.39 -3.59 -5.21
N PHE A 39 1.38 -4.49 -6.18
CA PHE A 39 2.53 -5.32 -6.55
C PHE A 39 3.10 -4.82 -7.87
N PRO A 40 4.23 -4.09 -7.86
CA PRO A 40 4.86 -3.61 -9.07
C PRO A 40 5.38 -4.78 -9.91
N THR A 41 5.11 -4.72 -11.21
CA THR A 41 5.48 -5.79 -12.17
C THR A 41 6.84 -5.59 -12.84
N GLY A 42 7.50 -4.45 -12.59
CA GLY A 42 8.83 -4.17 -13.13
C GLY A 42 9.93 -4.97 -12.41
N SER A 43 10.91 -5.44 -13.17
CA SER A 43 12.11 -6.07 -12.62
C SER A 43 12.83 -5.10 -11.68
N ARG A 44 12.98 -5.49 -10.42
CA ARG A 44 13.68 -4.69 -9.39
C ARG A 44 15.04 -5.28 -9.10
N PHE A 45 16.05 -4.41 -9.08
CA PHE A 45 17.44 -4.73 -8.73
C PHE A 45 17.89 -3.98 -7.45
N ASP A 46 16.98 -3.26 -6.81
CA ASP A 46 17.22 -2.35 -5.69
C ASP A 46 16.81 -2.93 -4.32
N THR A 47 16.23 -4.13 -4.28
CA THR A 47 16.00 -4.86 -3.04
C THR A 47 17.33 -5.40 -2.49
N MET A 48 18.05 -4.55 -1.77
CA MET A 48 19.36 -4.84 -1.15
C MET A 48 19.30 -5.88 -0.01
N TYR A 49 18.15 -6.53 0.24
CA TYR A 49 18.03 -7.66 1.17
C TYR A 49 18.06 -8.99 0.42
N CYS A 50 19.27 -9.50 0.17
CA CYS A 50 19.45 -10.96 0.14
C CYS A 50 19.30 -11.46 1.58
N TYR A 51 18.13 -12.02 1.90
CA TYR A 51 17.98 -12.82 3.11
C TYR A 51 18.99 -13.98 3.06
N ARG A 52 19.51 -14.36 4.24
CA ARG A 52 20.65 -15.29 4.48
C ARG A 52 20.56 -16.68 3.85
N ASP A 53 19.53 -16.97 3.08
CA ASP A 53 19.28 -18.27 2.50
C ASP A 53 19.16 -18.15 0.97
N ALA A 54 20.12 -18.72 0.25
CA ALA A 54 20.19 -18.69 -1.22
C ALA A 54 19.06 -19.48 -1.90
N LYS A 55 18.09 -20.02 -1.13
CA LYS A 55 16.99 -20.86 -1.61
C LYS A 55 15.59 -20.24 -1.54
N GLN A 56 15.40 -19.03 -1.00
CA GLN A 56 14.05 -18.46 -0.86
C GLN A 56 13.83 -17.25 -1.78
N ARG A 57 13.10 -17.49 -2.88
CA ARG A 57 12.51 -16.47 -3.76
C ARG A 57 11.57 -15.58 -2.95
N ARG A 58 11.96 -14.34 -2.66
CA ARG A 58 10.98 -13.24 -2.51
C ARG A 58 11.08 -12.37 -3.76
N GLU A 59 10.46 -12.82 -4.85
CA GLU A 59 10.45 -12.14 -6.16
C GLU A 59 9.57 -10.88 -6.16
N TRP A 60 8.64 -10.75 -5.21
CA TRP A 60 7.62 -9.70 -5.22
C TRP A 60 7.77 -8.73 -4.04
N VAL A 61 7.60 -7.43 -4.32
CA VAL A 61 7.55 -6.38 -3.30
C VAL A 61 6.13 -5.81 -3.25
N ALA A 62 5.49 -5.90 -2.08
CA ALA A 62 4.20 -5.24 -1.85
C ALA A 62 4.42 -3.79 -1.42
N HIS A 63 3.73 -2.85 -2.08
CA HIS A 63 3.66 -1.45 -1.68
C HIS A 63 2.37 -1.21 -0.90
N LEU A 64 2.52 -0.79 0.36
CA LEU A 64 1.43 -0.44 1.27
C LEU A 64 1.51 1.07 1.53
N GLN A 65 0.45 1.80 1.18
CA GLN A 65 0.38 3.24 1.44
C GLN A 65 -0.83 3.55 2.31
N ALA A 66 -0.62 4.38 3.31
CA ALA A 66 -1.63 4.89 4.22
C ALA A 66 -1.33 6.36 4.56
N GLY A 67 -2.32 7.07 5.05
CA GLY A 67 -2.23 8.47 5.41
C GLY A 67 -3.30 8.85 6.44
N ALA A 68 -3.16 10.02 7.02
CA ALA A 68 -4.09 10.60 7.98
C ALA A 68 -4.53 11.99 7.54
N GLY A 69 -5.68 12.44 8.08
CA GLY A 69 -6.23 13.75 7.77
C GLY A 69 -5.71 14.77 8.77
N ILE A 70 -4.83 15.67 8.34
CA ILE A 70 -4.25 16.69 9.22
C ILE A 70 -5.19 17.88 9.37
N VAL A 71 -5.47 18.26 10.61
CA VAL A 71 -6.21 19.47 11.01
C VAL A 71 -5.35 20.33 11.94
N ALA A 72 -5.85 21.52 12.32
CA ALA A 72 -5.04 22.52 13.03
C ALA A 72 -4.55 22.06 14.42
N ASP A 73 -5.28 21.16 15.05
CA ASP A 73 -5.05 20.59 16.38
C ASP A 73 -4.51 19.15 16.33
N SER A 74 -4.18 18.64 15.15
CA SER A 74 -3.58 17.31 14.98
C SER A 74 -2.27 17.17 15.77
N VAL A 75 -2.09 16.02 16.42
CA VAL A 75 -0.88 15.66 17.14
C VAL A 75 -0.04 14.74 16.24
N PRO A 76 1.18 15.13 15.81
CA PRO A 76 1.95 14.37 14.81
C PRO A 76 2.16 12.89 15.13
N VAL A 77 2.36 12.57 16.41
CA VAL A 77 2.56 11.18 16.87
C VAL A 77 1.29 10.35 16.70
N ASP A 78 0.13 10.91 17.01
CA ASP A 78 -1.16 10.21 16.92
C ASP A 78 -1.52 9.95 15.45
N GLU A 79 -1.28 10.93 14.57
CA GLU A 79 -1.53 10.81 13.13
C GLU A 79 -0.63 9.75 12.48
N GLN A 80 0.65 9.68 12.90
CA GLN A 80 1.57 8.63 12.47
C GLN A 80 1.08 7.25 12.94
N GLN A 81 0.66 7.13 14.19
CA GLN A 81 0.12 5.88 14.73
C GLN A 81 -1.15 5.45 14.00
N GLU A 82 -2.02 6.40 13.62
CA GLU A 82 -3.19 6.14 12.78
C GLU A 82 -2.79 5.57 11.41
N CYS A 83 -1.78 6.14 10.76
CA CYS A 83 -1.27 5.65 9.47
C CYS A 83 -0.76 4.21 9.59
N GLU A 84 0.03 3.92 10.62
CA GLU A 84 0.53 2.58 10.92
C GLU A 84 -0.60 1.59 11.16
N ASN A 85 -1.60 1.97 11.96
CA ASN A 85 -2.76 1.13 12.25
C ASN A 85 -3.58 0.82 10.99
N LYS A 86 -3.75 1.81 10.09
CA LYS A 86 -4.43 1.60 8.80
C LYS A 86 -3.66 0.63 7.89
N ALA A 87 -2.33 0.69 7.89
CA ALA A 87 -1.48 -0.20 7.10
C ALA A 87 -1.35 -1.61 7.71
N ALA A 88 -1.38 -1.71 9.05
CA ALA A 88 -1.19 -2.95 9.80
C ALA A 88 -2.17 -4.06 9.39
N GLY A 89 -3.42 -3.72 9.05
CA GLY A 89 -4.39 -4.69 8.56
C GLY A 89 -3.94 -5.42 7.29
N LEU A 90 -3.30 -4.71 6.35
CA LEU A 90 -2.76 -5.29 5.13
C LEU A 90 -1.49 -6.10 5.40
N ALA A 91 -0.60 -5.59 6.25
CA ALA A 91 0.60 -6.31 6.65
C ALA A 91 0.24 -7.67 7.31
N ARG A 92 -0.74 -7.68 8.22
CA ARG A 92 -1.24 -8.92 8.84
C ARG A 92 -1.87 -9.88 7.84
N ALA A 93 -2.51 -9.37 6.79
CA ALA A 93 -3.04 -10.22 5.72
C ALA A 93 -1.92 -10.93 4.94
N ILE A 94 -0.79 -10.26 4.71
CA ILE A 94 0.42 -10.87 4.12
C ILE A 94 0.96 -11.97 5.04
N ASP A 95 1.15 -11.68 6.34
CA ASP A 95 1.66 -12.67 7.30
C ASP A 95 0.79 -13.94 7.33
N LEU A 96 -0.53 -13.76 7.34
CA LEU A 96 -1.48 -14.88 7.35
C LEU A 96 -1.38 -15.68 6.06
N ALA A 97 -1.32 -15.03 4.90
CA ALA A 97 -1.17 -15.69 3.62
C ALA A 97 0.15 -16.46 3.52
N GLU A 98 1.28 -15.85 3.90
CA GLU A 98 2.58 -16.53 3.96
C GLU A 98 2.52 -17.77 4.87
N SER A 99 1.94 -17.64 6.06
CA SER A 99 1.80 -18.77 6.99
C SER A 99 0.95 -19.92 6.44
N ALA A 100 -0.11 -19.62 5.69
CA ALA A 100 -1.03 -20.61 5.16
C ALA A 100 -0.47 -21.38 3.95
N PHE A 101 0.39 -20.75 3.16
CA PHE A 101 0.87 -21.30 1.88
C PHE A 101 2.34 -21.75 1.90
N LEU A 102 3.19 -21.21 2.78
CA LEU A 102 4.62 -21.57 2.85
C LEU A 102 4.96 -22.54 3.99
N ASN A 103 4.20 -22.53 5.08
CA ASN A 103 4.46 -23.37 6.27
C ASN A 103 3.62 -24.65 6.29
N GLN A 104 3.18 -25.16 5.14
CA GLN A 104 2.57 -26.49 5.01
C GLN A 104 3.63 -27.59 4.95
#